data_AF-A0A452Y8P8-F1
#
_entry.id   AF-A0A452Y8P8-F1
#
_cell.length_a   1.000
_cell.length_b   1.000
_cell.length_c   1.000
_cell.angle_alpha   90.00
_cell.angle_beta   90.00
_cell.angle_gamma   90.00
#
_symmetry.space_group_name_H-M   'P 1'
#
loop_
_entity.id
_entity.type
_entity.pdbx_description
1 polymer ?
#
loop_
_entity_poly.entity_id
_entity_poly.type
_entity_poly.pdbx_seq_one_letter_code
_entity_poly.pdbx_strand_id
1 'polypeptide(L)'
;MNKANHLAFVKVVLSAIPINQLLVLVPTKRIINALEKIQRGILWAGHAEANGGDCHINWQRVSQSISLGGLGIHDLERTGLMLHTRWLWLSRTDSTRDWSGLDLQFSADERAFFFASTTMQIGNGQQAMFWEDSRIGG
;
A
#
# COMPACT_ATOMS: atom_id res chain seq x y z
N MET A 1 -22.00 14.63 -13.39
CA MET A 1 -21.34 14.75 -12.07
C MET A 1 -20.20 15.76 -12.18
N ASN A 2 -19.86 16.50 -11.12
CA ASN A 2 -18.72 17.43 -11.12
C ASN A 2 -17.42 16.68 -10.74
N LYS A 3 -16.24 17.27 -11.03
CA LYS A 3 -14.93 16.65 -10.73
C LYS A 3 -14.72 16.36 -9.24
N ALA A 4 -15.31 17.16 -8.34
CA ALA A 4 -15.25 16.94 -6.91
C ALA A 4 -15.97 15.64 -6.49
N ASN A 5 -17.12 15.35 -7.09
CA ASN A 5 -17.86 14.11 -6.86
C ASN A 5 -17.10 12.91 -7.40
N HIS A 6 -16.44 13.04 -8.56
CA HIS A 6 -15.58 11.97 -9.10
C HIS A 6 -14.41 11.69 -8.16
N LEU A 7 -13.77 12.74 -7.65
CA LEU A 7 -12.68 12.60 -6.69
C LEU A 7 -13.14 11.91 -5.39
N ALA A 8 -14.27 12.33 -4.82
CA ALA A 8 -14.83 11.70 -3.63
C ALA A 8 -15.16 10.22 -3.87
N PHE A 9 -15.77 9.90 -5.03
CA PHE A 9 -16.09 8.55 -5.42
C PHE A 9 -14.84 7.67 -5.60
N VAL A 10 -13.82 8.18 -6.29
CA VAL A 10 -12.55 7.47 -6.49
C VAL A 10 -11.89 7.16 -5.14
N LYS A 11 -11.78 8.18 -4.28
CA LYS A 11 -11.13 8.05 -2.97
C LYS A 11 -11.83 7.10 -2.01
N VAL A 12 -13.14 7.23 -1.85
CA VAL A 12 -13.88 6.57 -0.76
C VAL A 12 -14.41 5.21 -1.22
N VAL A 13 -14.86 5.10 -2.48
CA VAL A 13 -15.54 3.91 -2.97
C VAL A 13 -14.59 3.06 -3.83
N LEU A 14 -14.02 3.61 -4.89
CA LEU A 14 -13.21 2.81 -5.82
C LEU A 14 -11.88 2.36 -5.23
N SER A 15 -11.26 3.16 -4.35
CA SER A 15 -10.01 2.74 -3.70
C SER A 15 -10.23 1.62 -2.66
N ALA A 16 -11.44 1.47 -2.09
CA ALA A 16 -11.68 0.47 -1.04
C ALA A 16 -11.56 -0.98 -1.56
N ILE A 17 -12.03 -1.24 -2.79
CA ILE A 17 -11.97 -2.57 -3.42
C ILE A 17 -10.52 -3.07 -3.57
N PRO A 18 -9.63 -2.36 -4.28
CA PRO A 18 -8.25 -2.79 -4.45
C PRO A 18 -7.48 -2.77 -3.13
N ILE A 19 -7.76 -1.86 -2.19
CA ILE A 19 -7.12 -1.86 -0.87
C ILE A 19 -7.40 -3.16 -0.11
N ASN A 20 -8.65 -3.63 -0.13
CA ASN A 20 -8.99 -4.91 0.51
C ASN A 20 -8.30 -6.09 -0.18
N GLN A 21 -8.18 -6.07 -1.51
CA GLN A 21 -7.46 -7.10 -2.26
C GLN A 21 -5.95 -7.08 -1.98
N LEU A 22 -5.35 -5.90 -1.91
CA LEU A 22 -3.95 -5.65 -1.57
C LEU A 22 -3.58 -6.08 -0.15
N LEU A 23 -4.56 -6.30 0.74
CA LEU A 23 -4.27 -6.84 2.07
C LEU A 23 -3.92 -8.33 2.03
N VAL A 24 -4.42 -9.06 1.03
CA VAL A 24 -4.36 -10.52 0.96
C VAL A 24 -3.51 -11.00 -0.22
N LEU A 25 -3.43 -10.21 -1.29
CA LEU A 25 -2.78 -10.58 -2.54
C LEU A 25 -1.60 -9.65 -2.83
N VAL A 26 -0.60 -10.20 -3.50
CA VAL A 26 0.50 -9.45 -4.12
C VAL A 26 0.17 -9.28 -5.61
N PRO A 27 -0.56 -8.23 -6.03
CA PRO A 27 -0.88 -8.03 -7.44
C PRO A 27 0.36 -7.63 -8.24
N THR A 28 0.43 -8.13 -9.47
CA THR A 28 1.48 -7.72 -10.41
C THR A 28 1.32 -6.24 -10.79
N LYS A 29 2.42 -5.59 -11.20
CA LYS A 29 2.41 -4.20 -11.70
C LYS A 29 1.39 -3.98 -12.82
N ARG A 30 1.14 -5.00 -13.65
CA ARG A 30 0.13 -4.95 -14.71
C ARG A 30 -1.29 -4.75 -14.15
N ILE A 31 -1.63 -5.45 -13.07
CA ILE A 31 -2.94 -5.34 -12.42
C ILE A 31 -3.09 -3.96 -11.76
N ILE A 32 -2.06 -3.51 -11.04
CA ILE A 32 -2.03 -2.18 -10.43
C ILE A 32 -2.27 -1.10 -11.49
N ASN A 33 -1.51 -1.14 -12.59
CA ASN A 33 -1.66 -0.17 -13.69
C ASN A 33 -3.07 -0.19 -14.32
N ALA A 34 -3.70 -1.37 -14.41
CA ALA A 34 -5.07 -1.50 -14.92
C ALA A 34 -6.10 -0.87 -13.97
N LEU A 35 -5.95 -1.08 -12.66
CA LEU A 35 -6.80 -0.45 -11.63
C LEU A 35 -6.63 1.07 -11.63
N GLU A 36 -5.40 1.56 -11.68
CA GLU A 36 -5.10 2.99 -11.76
C GLU A 36 -5.67 3.62 -13.05
N LYS A 37 -5.64 2.90 -14.18
CA LYS A 37 -6.26 3.36 -15.42
C LYS A 37 -7.77 3.61 -15.24
N ILE A 38 -8.47 2.71 -14.55
CA ILE A 38 -9.90 2.87 -14.24
C ILE A 38 -10.13 4.06 -13.31
N GLN A 39 -9.34 4.18 -12.24
CA GLN A 39 -9.44 5.31 -11.29
C GLN A 39 -9.20 6.66 -11.99
N ARG A 40 -8.19 6.71 -12.88
CA ARG A 40 -7.87 7.88 -13.71
C ARG A 40 -9.02 8.25 -14.64
N GLY A 41 -9.61 7.26 -15.30
CA GLY A 41 -10.71 7.53 -16.22
C GLY A 41 -11.92 8.09 -15.50
N ILE A 42 -12.30 7.49 -14.38
CA ILE A 42 -13.44 7.96 -13.61
C ILE A 42 -13.18 9.35 -13.02
N LEU A 43 -11.95 9.61 -12.54
CA LEU A 43 -11.59 10.93 -12.00
C LEU A 43 -11.74 12.04 -13.05
N TRP A 44 -11.16 11.85 -14.24
CA TRP A 44 -11.02 12.92 -15.23
C TRP A 44 -12.16 12.98 -16.26
N ALA A 45 -12.61 11.83 -16.75
CA ALA A 45 -13.63 11.70 -17.80
C ALA A 45 -15.00 11.27 -17.26
N GLY A 46 -15.07 10.73 -16.04
CA GLY A 46 -16.32 10.25 -15.43
C GLY A 46 -16.73 8.83 -15.87
N HIS A 47 -15.92 8.16 -16.68
CA HIS A 47 -16.10 6.77 -17.10
C HIS A 47 -14.77 6.00 -17.07
N ALA A 48 -14.83 4.67 -16.98
CA ALA A 48 -13.63 3.84 -16.77
C ALA A 48 -12.60 3.92 -17.91
N GLU A 49 -13.06 4.11 -19.15
CA GLU A 49 -12.19 4.17 -20.33
C GLU A 49 -11.81 5.61 -20.66
N ALA A 50 -10.76 6.15 -20.06
CA ALA A 50 -10.22 7.44 -20.51
C ALA A 50 -9.14 7.27 -21.57
N ASN A 51 -9.12 8.22 -22.51
CA ASN A 51 -8.04 8.40 -23.45
C ASN A 51 -6.90 9.19 -22.80
N GLY A 52 -5.69 9.07 -23.36
CA GLY A 52 -4.51 9.75 -22.81
C GLY A 52 -4.65 11.28 -22.70
N GLY A 53 -5.48 11.89 -23.56
CA GLY A 53 -5.78 13.33 -23.55
C GLY A 53 -6.66 13.81 -22.40
N ASP A 54 -7.38 12.91 -21.71
CA ASP A 54 -8.30 13.29 -20.64
C ASP A 54 -7.57 13.49 -19.30
N CYS A 55 -6.39 12.88 -19.14
CA CYS A 55 -5.61 12.91 -17.90
C CYS A 55 -4.57 14.03 -17.91
N HIS A 56 -4.91 15.20 -17.34
CA HIS A 56 -4.03 16.37 -17.38
C HIS A 56 -2.86 16.35 -16.37
N ILE A 57 -2.89 15.50 -15.35
CA ILE A 57 -1.88 15.48 -14.27
C ILE A 57 -1.26 14.09 -14.14
N ASN A 58 0.06 14.04 -13.91
CA ASN A 58 0.77 12.81 -13.59
C ASN A 58 0.14 12.14 -12.36
N TRP A 59 -0.17 10.85 -12.48
CA TRP A 59 -0.81 10.08 -11.41
C TRP A 59 -0.02 10.05 -10.12
N GLN A 60 1.30 9.93 -10.19
CA GLN A 60 2.15 9.96 -9.00
C GLN A 60 2.00 11.27 -8.21
N ARG A 61 1.71 12.39 -8.88
CA ARG A 61 1.42 13.67 -8.23
C ARG A 61 -0.01 13.74 -7.70
N VAL A 62 -0.96 13.15 -8.41
CA VAL A 62 -2.36 13.03 -7.97
C VAL A 62 -2.49 12.20 -6.70
N SER A 63 -1.73 11.09 -6.60
CA SER A 63 -1.79 10.15 -5.48
C SER A 63 -0.97 10.60 -4.25
N GLN A 64 -0.30 11.76 -4.32
CA GLN A 64 0.33 12.33 -3.13
C GLN A 64 -0.70 12.79 -2.10
N SER A 65 -0.27 12.90 -0.84
CA SER A 65 -1.09 13.48 0.21
C SER A 65 -1.47 14.93 -0.12
N ILE A 66 -2.58 15.39 0.45
CA ILE A 66 -3.04 16.78 0.29
C ILE A 66 -1.98 17.76 0.80
N SER A 67 -1.26 17.40 1.87
CA SER A 67 -0.15 18.20 2.41
C SER A 67 1.03 18.38 1.44
N LEU A 68 1.19 17.46 0.48
CA LEU A 68 2.22 17.51 -0.56
C LEU A 68 1.69 18.07 -1.88
N GLY A 69 0.47 18.61 -1.89
CA GLY A 69 -0.17 19.18 -3.09
C GLY A 69 -0.78 18.14 -4.03
N GLY A 70 -0.96 16.90 -3.58
CA GLY A 70 -1.70 15.88 -4.29
C GLY A 70 -3.20 15.94 -4.00
N LEU A 71 -3.95 15.04 -4.63
CA LEU A 71 -5.37 14.91 -4.38
C LEU A 71 -5.67 13.97 -3.22
N GLY A 72 -4.73 13.19 -2.69
CA GLY A 72 -4.98 12.24 -1.59
C GLY A 72 -5.71 10.97 -2.02
N ILE A 73 -5.53 10.55 -3.27
CA ILE A 73 -5.90 9.20 -3.74
C ILE A 73 -4.77 8.25 -3.33
N HIS A 74 -5.10 7.03 -2.92
CA HIS A 74 -4.08 6.05 -2.52
C HIS A 74 -3.25 5.61 -3.73
N ASP A 75 -1.93 5.73 -3.63
CA ASP A 75 -0.98 5.03 -4.51
C ASP A 75 -1.05 3.54 -4.18
N LEU A 76 -1.57 2.73 -5.12
CA LEU A 76 -1.85 1.32 -4.88
C LEU A 76 -0.59 0.50 -4.63
N GLU A 77 0.53 0.83 -5.29
CA GLU A 77 1.82 0.14 -5.11
C GLU A 77 2.35 0.39 -3.70
N ARG A 78 2.39 1.66 -3.28
CA ARG A 78 2.84 2.02 -1.92
C ARG A 78 1.89 1.53 -0.83
N THR A 79 0.59 1.58 -1.09
CA THR A 79 -0.42 1.12 -0.13
C THR A 79 -0.32 -0.40 0.07
N GLY A 80 -0.11 -1.16 -1.01
CA GLY A 80 0.15 -2.61 -0.92
C GLY A 80 1.38 -2.92 -0.06
N LEU A 81 2.51 -2.26 -0.36
CA LEU A 81 3.75 -2.40 0.42
C LEU A 81 3.52 -2.15 1.93
N MET A 82 2.82 -1.07 2.26
CA MET A 82 2.49 -0.73 3.66
C MET A 82 1.59 -1.79 4.32
N LEU A 83 0.56 -2.28 3.62
CA LEU A 83 -0.35 -3.30 4.15
C LEU A 83 0.35 -4.63 4.40
N HIS A 84 1.28 -5.03 3.54
CA HIS A 84 2.08 -6.24 3.76
C HIS A 84 3.09 -6.08 4.89
N THR A 85 3.65 -4.88 5.05
CA THR A 85 4.53 -4.55 6.18
C THR A 85 3.80 -4.73 7.53
N ARG A 86 2.49 -4.45 7.59
CA ARG A 86 1.66 -4.73 8.76
C ARG A 86 1.59 -6.23 9.08
N TRP A 87 1.49 -7.09 8.08
CA TRP A 87 1.51 -8.54 8.29
C TRP A 87 2.87 -9.03 8.82
N LEU A 88 3.96 -8.45 8.32
CA LEU A 88 5.31 -8.73 8.83
C LEU A 88 5.49 -8.28 10.29
N TRP A 89 4.85 -7.17 10.68
CA TRP A 89 4.79 -6.77 12.09
C TRP A 89 4.03 -7.80 12.94
N LEU A 90 2.81 -8.17 12.49
CA LEU A 90 1.94 -9.09 13.22
C LEU A 90 2.57 -10.48 13.42
N SER A 91 3.28 -10.99 12.41
CA SER A 91 3.97 -12.28 12.51
C SER A 91 5.08 -12.29 13.56
N ARG A 92 5.66 -11.13 13.88
CA ARG A 92 6.72 -10.98 14.88
C ARG A 92 6.20 -10.64 16.27
N THR A 93 5.08 -9.93 16.38
CA THR A 93 4.57 -9.49 17.70
C THR A 93 3.57 -10.44 18.34
N ASP A 94 2.82 -11.22 17.56
CA ASP A 94 1.74 -12.05 18.11
C ASP A 94 1.75 -13.47 17.51
N SER A 95 2.56 -14.32 18.13
CA SER A 95 2.66 -15.75 17.80
C SER A 95 1.49 -16.59 18.30
N THR A 96 0.55 -16.00 19.06
CA THR A 96 -0.57 -16.74 19.67
C THR A 96 -1.82 -16.79 18.80
N ARG A 97 -1.83 -16.01 17.71
CA ARG A 97 -2.96 -15.89 16.81
C ARG A 97 -2.88 -16.89 15.67
N ASP A 98 -4.04 -17.18 15.09
CA ASP A 98 -4.20 -18.13 14.00
C ASP A 98 -3.42 -17.72 12.72
N TRP A 99 -3.15 -16.43 12.53
CA TRP A 99 -2.35 -15.94 11.41
C TRP A 99 -0.84 -16.19 11.56
N SER A 100 -0.37 -16.67 12.72
CA SER A 100 1.05 -17.02 12.93
C SER A 100 1.52 -18.19 12.05
N GLY A 101 0.59 -19.06 11.62
CA GLY A 101 0.87 -20.20 10.74
C GLY A 101 0.69 -19.90 9.25
N LEU A 102 0.33 -18.68 8.86
CA LEU A 102 0.23 -18.32 7.45
C LEU A 102 1.63 -18.24 6.84
N ASP A 103 1.83 -18.89 5.69
CA ASP A 103 3.05 -18.75 4.89
C ASP A 103 3.04 -17.38 4.18
N LEU A 104 3.39 -16.35 4.93
CA LEU A 104 3.44 -14.97 4.46
C LEU A 104 4.78 -14.76 3.73
N GLN A 105 4.71 -14.84 2.40
CA GLN A 105 5.86 -14.58 1.53
C GLN A 105 6.06 -13.07 1.38
N PHE A 106 7.16 -12.55 1.93
CA PHE A 106 7.55 -11.14 1.81
C PHE A 106 8.75 -10.98 0.86
N SER A 107 8.61 -10.07 -0.09
CA SER A 107 9.66 -9.62 -1.00
C SER A 107 10.81 -8.91 -0.26
N ALA A 108 11.95 -8.74 -0.95
CA ALA A 108 13.10 -8.02 -0.42
C ALA A 108 12.77 -6.55 -0.10
N ASP A 109 11.95 -5.90 -0.94
CA ASP A 109 11.57 -4.50 -0.76
C ASP A 109 10.66 -4.30 0.47
N GLU A 110 9.72 -5.22 0.71
CA GLU A 110 8.87 -5.23 1.91
C GLU A 110 9.70 -5.39 3.19
N ARG A 111 10.65 -6.32 3.19
CA ARG A 111 11.56 -6.52 4.32
C ARG A 111 12.45 -5.30 4.54
N ALA A 112 13.04 -4.76 3.48
CA ALA A 112 13.89 -3.58 3.57
C ALA A 112 13.13 -2.37 4.13
N PHE A 113 11.89 -2.14 3.65
CA PHE A 113 11.03 -1.08 4.18
C PHE A 113 10.67 -1.31 5.66
N PHE A 114 10.33 -2.54 6.05
CA PHE A 114 10.05 -2.89 7.44
C PHE A 114 11.24 -2.63 8.36
N PHE A 115 12.44 -3.12 8.01
CA PHE A 115 13.63 -2.95 8.85
C PHE A 115 14.12 -1.50 8.92
N ALA A 116 13.92 -0.72 7.85
CA ALA A 116 14.22 0.70 7.86
C ALA A 116 13.23 1.53 8.70
N SER A 117 12.00 1.04 8.87
CA SER A 117 10.92 1.74 9.58
C SER A 117 10.65 1.25 11.00
N THR A 118 11.25 0.13 11.40
CA THR A 118 11.04 -0.49 12.71
C THR A 118 12.36 -0.75 13.42
N THR A 119 12.32 -0.76 14.75
CA THR A 119 13.45 -1.12 15.60
C THR A 119 13.04 -2.26 16.52
N MET A 120 13.91 -3.24 16.69
CA MET A 120 13.68 -4.37 17.58
C MET A 120 14.31 -4.12 18.96
N GLN A 121 13.52 -4.24 20.03
CA GLN A 121 14.04 -4.34 21.38
C GLN A 121 14.28 -5.80 21.73
N ILE A 122 15.53 -6.16 22.05
CA ILE A 122 15.89 -7.53 22.38
C ILE A 122 15.41 -7.84 23.81
N GLY A 123 14.39 -8.69 23.92
CA GLY A 123 13.97 -9.30 25.18
C GLY A 123 14.80 -10.55 25.51
N ASN A 124 14.15 -11.70 25.62
CA ASN A 124 14.79 -13.00 25.89
C ASN A 124 15.61 -13.60 24.72
N GLY A 125 15.80 -12.85 23.62
CA GLY A 125 16.58 -13.27 22.46
C GLY A 125 15.92 -14.31 21.54
N GLN A 126 14.70 -14.80 21.83
CA GLN A 126 14.07 -15.86 21.02
C GLN A 126 13.41 -15.37 19.73
N GLN A 127 13.05 -14.08 19.66
CA GLN A 127 12.34 -13.47 18.52
C GLN A 127 13.19 -12.46 17.73
N ALA A 128 14.38 -12.12 18.22
CA ALA A 128 15.25 -11.14 17.59
C ALA A 128 16.27 -11.85 16.67
N MET A 129 16.33 -11.47 15.40
CA MET A 129 17.32 -11.99 14.46
C MET A 129 18.52 -11.04 14.44
N PHE A 130 19.62 -11.51 15.03
CA PHE A 130 20.85 -10.73 15.24
C PHE A 130 21.35 -10.05 13.95
N TRP A 131 21.19 -10.69 12.79
CA TRP A 131 21.76 -10.23 11.52
C TRP A 131 20.80 -9.39 10.66
N GLU A 132 19.54 -9.26 11.06
CA GLU A 132 18.51 -8.55 10.25
C GLU A 132 17.95 -7.30 10.96
N ASP A 133 17.94 -7.27 12.30
CA ASP A 133 17.22 -6.23 13.05
C ASP A 133 18.09 -5.01 13.42
N SER A 134 17.56 -3.80 13.18
CA SER A 134 18.12 -2.56 13.73
C SER A 134 17.74 -2.44 15.22
N ARG A 135 18.75 -2.24 16.09
CA ARG A 135 18.60 -2.38 17.54
C ARG A 135 18.62 -1.03 18.25
N ILE A 136 17.93 -0.99 19.39
CA ILE A 136 18.01 0.10 20.37
C ILE A 136 18.65 -0.46 21.64
N GLY A 137 19.77 0.14 22.07
CA GLY A 137 20.54 -0.32 23.23
C GLY A 137 21.61 -1.35 22.85
N GLY A 138 22.87 -0.94 22.96
CA GLY A 138 24.01 -1.85 22.96
C GLY A 138 24.20 -2.46 24.33
#